data_AF-Q22NY2-F1
#
_entry.id   AF-Q22NY2-F1
#
_cell.length_a   1.000
_cell.length_b   1.000
_cell.length_c   1.000
_cell.angle_alpha   90.00
_cell.angle_beta   90.00
_cell.angle_gamma   90.00
#
_symmetry.space_group_name_H-M   'P 1'
#
loop_
_entity.id
_entity.type
_entity.pdbx_description
1 polymer ?
#
loop_
_entity_poly.entity_id
_entity_poly.type
_entity_poly.pdbx_seq_one_letter_code
_entity_poly.pdbx_strand_id
1 'polypeptide(L)'
;MANYKLSAFLSVALISLAVFGSYLAINGRNQMLENSSNTTTFSKWAQCYTNLNATSCEDVKNNSTELALCYSASYGVGQLTYDGSNQTTSECHNFRQYFNNATSTDYINLGDHYFNCFLSGDILKIAYESQYYYNQVYTPIYITCAGY
;
A
#
# COMPACT_ATOMS: atom_id res chain seq x y z
N MET A 1 -7.17 55.94 -10.14
CA MET A 1 -7.58 54.70 -9.45
C MET A 1 -7.89 53.64 -10.49
N ALA A 2 -7.54 52.39 -10.16
CA ALA A 2 -7.83 51.13 -10.86
C ALA A 2 -7.12 50.86 -12.19
N ASN A 3 -6.10 49.99 -12.16
CA ASN A 3 -5.83 48.99 -13.21
C ASN A 3 -4.85 47.89 -12.71
N TYR A 4 -5.15 47.28 -11.55
CA TYR A 4 -4.34 46.18 -10.98
C TYR A 4 -5.08 44.84 -10.94
N LYS A 5 -6.32 44.76 -11.46
CA LYS A 5 -7.16 43.56 -11.30
C LYS A 5 -7.05 42.54 -12.43
N LEU A 6 -6.29 42.80 -13.50
CA LEU A 6 -6.23 41.89 -14.65
C LEU A 6 -5.07 40.89 -14.62
N SER A 7 -4.01 41.16 -13.85
CA SER A 7 -2.82 40.28 -13.81
C SER A 7 -2.87 39.18 -12.74
N ALA A 8 -3.83 39.22 -11.82
CA ALA A 8 -3.95 38.22 -10.75
C ALA A 8 -4.76 36.97 -11.15
N PHE A 9 -5.53 37.02 -12.24
CA PHE A 9 -6.37 35.90 -12.68
C PHE A 9 -5.65 34.92 -13.61
N LEU A 10 -4.57 35.34 -14.27
CA LEU A 10 -3.80 34.46 -15.16
C LEU A 10 -2.81 33.55 -14.43
N SER A 11 -2.37 33.91 -13.23
CA SER A 11 -1.45 33.10 -12.42
C SER A 11 -2.14 31.95 -11.67
N VAL A 12 -3.43 32.08 -11.35
CA VAL A 12 -4.18 31.03 -10.64
C VAL A 12 -4.58 29.88 -11.58
N ALA A 13 -4.77 30.16 -12.87
CA ALA A 13 -5.10 29.14 -13.87
C ALA A 13 -3.92 28.21 -14.22
N LEU A 14 -2.68 28.70 -14.12
CA LEU A 14 -1.48 27.90 -14.40
C LEU A 14 -1.07 26.99 -13.23
N ILE A 15 -1.35 27.40 -11.99
CA ILE A 15 -1.09 26.58 -10.80
C ILE A 15 -2.08 25.41 -10.71
N SER A 16 -3.31 25.58 -11.21
CA SER A 16 -4.29 24.49 -11.24
C SER A 16 -3.95 23.43 -12.28
N LEU A 17 -3.33 23.77 -13.42
CA LEU A 17 -2.87 22.76 -14.39
C LEU A 17 -1.67 21.93 -13.90
N ALA A 18 -0.82 22.46 -13.01
CA ALA A 18 0.29 21.71 -12.43
C ALA A 18 -0.16 20.65 -11.40
N VAL A 19 -1.34 20.83 -10.78
CA VAL A 19 -1.92 19.86 -9.83
C VAL A 19 -2.67 18.74 -10.56
N PHE A 20 -3.21 19.00 -11.76
CA PHE A 20 -3.83 17.96 -12.58
C PHE A 20 -2.83 17.20 -13.47
N GLY A 21 -1.73 17.83 -13.89
CA GLY A 21 -0.68 17.17 -14.68
C GLY A 21 0.07 16.07 -13.92
N SER A 22 0.24 16.22 -12.61
CA SER A 22 0.81 15.19 -11.74
C SER A 22 -0.18 14.03 -11.47
N TYR A 23 -1.48 14.27 -11.49
CA TYR A 23 -2.47 13.19 -11.32
C TYR A 23 -2.47 12.21 -12.50
N LEU A 24 -2.25 12.71 -13.73
CA LEU A 24 -2.19 11.86 -14.93
C LEU A 24 -0.82 11.22 -15.17
N ALA A 25 0.28 11.80 -14.68
CA ALA A 25 1.61 11.19 -14.75
C ALA A 25 1.81 10.04 -13.75
N ILE A 26 1.01 9.96 -12.68
CA ILE A 26 1.06 8.87 -11.69
C ILE A 26 0.22 7.67 -12.14
N ASN A 27 -0.80 7.86 -12.99
CA ASN A 27 -1.58 6.76 -13.57
C ASN A 27 -0.81 5.88 -14.57
N GLY A 28 0.39 6.29 -15.00
CA GLY A 28 1.27 5.49 -15.86
C GLY A 28 2.26 4.57 -15.12
N ARG A 29 2.26 4.58 -13.78
CA ARG A 29 3.12 3.73 -12.93
C ARG A 29 2.35 2.84 -11.96
N ASN A 30 1.05 2.67 -12.16
CA ASN A 30 0.41 1.46 -11.66
C ASN A 30 0.87 0.33 -12.59
N GLN A 31 2.00 -0.29 -12.29
CA GLN A 31 2.10 -1.72 -12.55
C GLN A 31 0.93 -2.32 -11.77
N MET A 32 -0.23 -2.43 -12.42
CA MET A 32 -1.36 -3.15 -11.85
C MET A 32 -0.82 -4.55 -11.63
N LEU A 33 -0.60 -4.90 -10.37
CA LEU A 33 -0.18 -6.24 -10.00
C LEU A 33 -1.19 -7.19 -10.65
N GLU A 34 -0.74 -8.00 -11.60
CA GLU A 34 -1.63 -8.90 -12.30
C GLU A 34 -1.95 -10.08 -11.37
N ASN A 35 -3.22 -10.21 -11.04
CA ASN A 35 -3.76 -11.22 -10.13
C ASN A 35 -3.51 -12.67 -10.62
N SER A 36 -3.34 -12.89 -11.93
CA SER A 36 -3.55 -14.19 -12.56
C SER A 36 -2.35 -15.17 -12.60
N SER A 37 -1.21 -14.88 -11.94
CA SER A 37 -0.04 -15.79 -12.02
C SER A 37 0.73 -16.01 -10.73
N ASN A 38 0.17 -15.65 -9.57
CA ASN A 38 0.86 -15.88 -8.30
C ASN A 38 0.93 -17.38 -7.98
N THR A 39 2.15 -17.92 -7.91
CA THR A 39 2.42 -19.34 -7.58
C THR A 39 3.20 -19.49 -6.27
N THR A 40 3.25 -18.42 -5.47
CA THR A 40 3.93 -18.43 -4.18
C THR A 40 3.14 -19.27 -3.21
N THR A 41 3.79 -20.28 -2.63
CA THR A 41 3.19 -21.10 -1.58
C THR A 41 3.37 -20.45 -0.21
N PHE A 42 2.56 -20.83 0.78
CA PHE A 42 2.72 -20.35 2.16
C PHE A 42 4.12 -20.61 2.72
N SER A 43 4.73 -21.76 2.41
CA SER A 43 6.12 -22.07 2.76
C SER A 43 7.14 -21.10 2.16
N LYS A 44 7.01 -20.76 0.87
CA LYS A 44 7.89 -19.81 0.19
C LYS A 44 7.72 -18.39 0.75
N TRP A 45 6.47 -17.96 0.96
CA TRP A 45 6.16 -16.67 1.56
C TRP A 45 6.75 -16.56 2.97
N ALA A 46 6.53 -17.57 3.81
CA ALA A 46 7.07 -17.61 5.18
C ALA A 46 8.60 -17.58 5.19
N GLN A 47 9.25 -18.37 4.32
CA GLN A 47 10.71 -18.36 4.20
C GLN A 47 11.24 -16.98 3.79
N CYS A 48 10.59 -16.32 2.82
CA CYS A 48 10.95 -14.96 2.44
C CYS A 48 10.78 -14.00 3.62
N TYR A 49 9.62 -14.01 4.26
CA TYR A 49 9.31 -13.15 5.40
C TYR A 49 10.33 -13.30 6.54
N THR A 50 10.72 -14.53 6.88
CA THR A 50 11.72 -14.78 7.94
C THR A 50 13.13 -14.30 7.59
N ASN A 51 13.43 -14.11 6.30
CA ASN A 51 14.72 -13.63 5.83
C ASN A 51 14.74 -12.11 5.61
N LEU A 52 13.61 -11.42 5.79
CA LEU A 52 13.57 -9.96 5.70
C LEU A 52 14.35 -9.35 6.86
N ASN A 53 15.09 -8.28 6.58
CA ASN A 53 15.66 -7.45 7.63
C ASN A 53 14.53 -6.75 8.38
N ALA A 54 14.49 -6.91 9.71
CA ALA A 54 13.53 -6.23 10.55
C ALA A 54 13.68 -4.71 10.34
N THR A 55 12.65 -4.10 9.75
CA THR A 55 12.57 -2.67 9.49
C THR A 55 11.27 -2.16 10.09
N SER A 56 11.32 -0.99 10.71
CA SER A 56 10.18 -0.38 11.41
C SER A 56 10.15 1.13 11.17
N CYS A 57 9.05 1.78 11.55
CA CYS A 57 8.95 3.24 11.45
C CYS A 57 10.02 3.96 12.30
N GLU A 58 10.53 3.33 13.36
CA GLU A 58 11.61 3.89 14.19
C GLU A 58 12.93 4.11 13.43
N ASP A 59 13.09 3.48 12.28
CA ASP A 59 14.27 3.64 11.43
C ASP A 59 14.24 4.93 10.60
N VAL A 60 13.11 5.64 10.54
CA VAL A 60 13.01 6.97 9.94
C VAL A 60 13.79 7.99 10.79
N LYS A 61 14.95 8.44 10.29
CA LYS A 61 15.80 9.42 10.98
C LYS A 61 15.62 10.82 10.44
N ASN A 62 15.62 11.81 11.33
CA ASN A 62 15.63 13.25 11.01
C ASN A 62 14.47 13.72 10.11
N ASN A 63 13.36 12.98 10.06
CA ASN A 63 12.16 13.34 9.30
C ASN A 63 10.90 13.00 10.11
N SER A 64 10.49 13.91 10.99
CA SER A 64 9.34 13.71 11.89
C SER A 64 8.01 13.59 11.15
N THR A 65 7.86 14.26 10.00
CA THR A 65 6.68 14.13 9.15
C THR A 65 6.56 12.73 8.57
N GLU A 66 7.64 12.19 7.99
CA GLU A 66 7.65 10.83 7.44
C GLU A 66 7.46 9.77 8.54
N LEU A 67 8.02 10.01 9.73
CA LEU A 67 7.79 9.14 10.90
C LEU A 67 6.31 9.08 11.27
N ALA A 68 5.65 10.23 11.35
CA ALA A 68 4.21 10.31 11.65
C ALA A 68 3.36 9.64 10.57
N LEU A 69 3.69 9.89 9.29
CA LEU A 69 3.02 9.24 8.16
C LEU A 69 3.23 7.72 8.19
N CYS A 70 4.44 7.24 8.52
CA CYS A 70 4.73 5.81 8.60
C CYS A 70 3.85 5.12 9.65
N TYR A 71 3.74 5.72 10.83
CA TYR A 71 2.87 5.22 11.89
C TYR A 71 1.39 5.28 11.50
N SER A 72 0.95 6.37 10.86
CA SER A 72 -0.42 6.51 10.35
C SER A 72 -0.76 5.41 9.33
N ALA A 73 0.10 5.22 8.33
CA ALA A 73 -0.07 4.20 7.29
C ALA A 73 -0.06 2.79 7.89
N SER A 74 0.90 2.49 8.77
CA SER A 74 0.98 1.20 9.46
C SER A 74 -0.28 0.91 10.27
N TYR A 75 -0.77 1.89 11.04
CA TYR A 75 -2.01 1.76 11.80
C TYR A 75 -3.23 1.57 10.89
N GLY A 76 -3.36 2.39 9.84
CA GLY A 76 -4.51 2.32 8.92
C GLY A 76 -4.57 1.01 8.15
N VAL A 77 -3.43 0.52 7.63
CA VAL A 77 -3.35 -0.82 7.03
C VAL A 77 -3.71 -1.88 8.08
N GLY A 78 -3.20 -1.76 9.30
CA GLY A 78 -3.55 -2.65 10.40
C GLY A 78 -5.06 -2.69 10.69
N GLN A 79 -5.74 -1.54 10.71
CA GLN A 79 -7.19 -1.46 10.92
C GLN A 79 -7.97 -2.24 9.87
N LEU A 80 -7.54 -2.24 8.61
CA LEU A 80 -8.24 -2.91 7.51
C LEU A 80 -7.89 -4.39 7.35
N THR A 81 -6.75 -4.84 7.89
CA THR A 81 -6.21 -6.19 7.64
C THR A 81 -6.13 -7.10 8.87
N TYR A 82 -6.09 -6.53 10.07
CA TYR A 82 -5.94 -7.30 11.31
C TYR A 82 -7.28 -7.80 11.82
N ASP A 83 -7.48 -9.12 11.88
CA ASP A 83 -8.74 -9.80 12.21
C ASP A 83 -9.43 -9.33 13.52
N GLY A 84 -8.67 -8.83 14.50
CA GLY A 84 -9.21 -8.27 15.74
C GLY A 84 -9.70 -6.81 15.64
N SER A 85 -9.58 -6.18 14.48
CA SER A 85 -10.07 -4.83 14.22
C SER A 85 -11.54 -4.86 13.80
N ASN A 86 -12.32 -3.91 14.30
CA ASN A 86 -13.72 -3.69 13.88
C ASN A 86 -13.83 -3.12 12.45
N GLN A 87 -12.72 -2.75 11.82
CA GLN A 87 -12.65 -2.18 10.47
C GLN A 87 -12.07 -3.16 9.45
N THR A 88 -11.80 -4.41 9.84
CA THR A 88 -11.24 -5.42 8.94
C THR A 88 -12.17 -5.60 7.74
N THR A 89 -11.60 -5.60 6.54
CA THR A 89 -12.37 -5.79 5.32
C THR A 89 -12.86 -7.23 5.20
N SER A 90 -13.96 -7.43 4.48
CA SER A 90 -14.51 -8.78 4.25
C SER A 90 -13.52 -9.68 3.50
N GLU A 91 -12.74 -9.09 2.61
CA GLU A 91 -11.70 -9.69 1.80
C GLU A 91 -10.56 -10.20 2.68
N CYS A 92 -10.15 -9.42 3.69
CA CYS A 92 -9.16 -9.85 4.67
C CYS A 92 -9.68 -10.91 5.64
N HIS A 93 -10.97 -10.90 6.01
CA HIS A 93 -11.57 -12.02 6.72
C HIS A 93 -11.59 -13.30 5.87
N ASN A 94 -11.93 -13.20 4.58
CA ASN A 94 -11.89 -14.34 3.66
C ASN A 94 -10.47 -14.91 3.53
N PHE A 95 -9.46 -14.03 3.39
CA PHE A 95 -8.07 -14.47 3.44
C PHE A 95 -7.70 -15.15 4.74
N ARG A 96 -8.14 -14.63 5.90
CA ARG A 96 -7.88 -15.26 7.19
C ARG A 96 -8.51 -16.66 7.29
N GLN A 97 -9.75 -16.81 6.83
CA GLN A 97 -10.43 -18.11 6.81
C GLN A 97 -9.70 -19.10 5.89
N TYR A 98 -9.26 -18.65 4.72
CA TYR A 98 -8.43 -19.45 3.84
C TYR A 98 -7.11 -19.86 4.51
N PHE A 99 -6.37 -18.87 5.05
CA PHE A 99 -5.10 -19.08 5.74
C PHE A 99 -5.19 -20.11 6.87
N ASN A 100 -6.27 -20.07 7.67
CA ASN A 100 -6.46 -20.98 8.80
C ASN A 100 -6.68 -22.45 8.38
N ASN A 101 -7.10 -22.70 7.15
CA ASN A 101 -7.35 -24.04 6.62
C ASN A 101 -6.29 -24.51 5.61
N ALA A 102 -5.41 -23.61 5.18
CA ALA A 102 -4.39 -23.89 4.20
C ALA A 102 -3.21 -24.69 4.79
N THR A 103 -2.53 -25.42 3.92
CA THR A 103 -1.27 -26.11 4.17
C THR A 103 -0.09 -25.30 3.65
N SER A 104 1.12 -25.68 4.06
CA SER A 104 2.34 -24.97 3.64
C SER A 104 2.63 -25.03 2.14
N THR A 105 2.03 -25.99 1.42
CA THR A 105 2.18 -26.16 -0.03
C THR A 105 1.10 -25.46 -0.86
N ASP A 106 0.04 -24.96 -0.23
CA ASP A 106 -1.00 -24.23 -0.94
C ASP A 106 -0.52 -22.84 -1.35
N TYR A 107 -1.03 -22.34 -2.48
CA TYR A 107 -0.71 -21.01 -2.98
C TYR A 107 -1.33 -19.93 -2.11
N ILE A 108 -0.57 -18.89 -1.75
CA ILE A 108 -1.07 -17.83 -0.87
C ILE A 108 -2.27 -17.09 -1.47
N ASN A 109 -2.33 -16.99 -2.79
CA ASN A 109 -3.39 -16.30 -3.53
C ASN A 109 -4.39 -17.25 -4.21
N LEU A 110 -4.61 -18.46 -3.68
CA LEU A 110 -5.68 -19.30 -4.19
C LEU A 110 -7.02 -18.56 -4.07
N GLY A 111 -7.80 -18.49 -5.15
CA GLY A 111 -9.08 -17.78 -5.16
C GLY A 111 -8.96 -16.26 -4.91
N ASP A 112 -7.79 -15.68 -5.20
CA ASP A 112 -7.50 -14.25 -5.11
C ASP A 112 -7.61 -13.67 -3.69
N HIS A 113 -7.66 -14.53 -2.67
CA HIS A 113 -7.86 -14.11 -1.29
C HIS A 113 -6.77 -13.15 -0.81
N TYR A 114 -5.51 -13.42 -1.13
CA TYR A 114 -4.39 -12.56 -0.73
C TYR A 114 -4.43 -11.22 -1.44
N PHE A 115 -4.62 -11.24 -2.75
CA PHE A 115 -4.68 -10.06 -3.60
C PHE A 115 -5.81 -9.13 -3.16
N ASN A 116 -7.02 -9.67 -2.99
CA ASN A 116 -8.19 -8.90 -2.59
C ASN A 116 -8.08 -8.33 -1.18
N CYS A 117 -7.35 -9.01 -0.28
CA CYS A 117 -7.03 -8.44 1.02
C CYS A 117 -5.94 -7.37 0.88
N PHE A 118 -4.68 -7.77 0.73
CA PHE A 118 -3.56 -6.84 0.89
C PHE A 118 -3.40 -5.90 -0.31
N LEU A 119 -3.64 -6.36 -1.54
CA LEU A 119 -3.38 -5.57 -2.75
C LEU A 119 -4.61 -4.81 -3.25
N SER A 120 -5.63 -4.66 -2.40
CA SER A 120 -6.79 -3.83 -2.69
C SER A 120 -6.43 -2.34 -2.78
N GLY A 121 -7.21 -1.59 -3.57
CA GLY A 121 -6.97 -0.16 -3.78
C GLY A 121 -6.99 0.65 -2.48
N ASP A 122 -7.85 0.31 -1.53
CA ASP A 122 -7.96 1.03 -0.25
C ASP A 122 -6.74 0.79 0.64
N ILE A 123 -6.27 -0.46 0.76
CA ILE A 123 -5.08 -0.78 1.56
C ILE A 123 -3.83 -0.20 0.91
N LEU A 124 -3.68 -0.32 -0.41
CA LEU A 124 -2.56 0.28 -1.12
C LEU A 124 -2.55 1.80 -0.97
N LYS A 125 -3.71 2.46 -1.09
CA LYS A 125 -3.83 3.91 -0.91
C LYS A 125 -3.33 4.37 0.47
N ILE A 126 -3.69 3.66 1.54
CA ILE A 126 -3.21 3.97 2.90
C ILE A 126 -1.71 3.68 3.01
N ALA A 127 -1.24 2.55 2.48
CA ALA A 127 0.18 2.21 2.51
C ALA A 127 1.03 3.29 1.83
N TYR A 128 0.56 3.86 0.72
CA TYR A 128 1.21 4.95 -0.02
C TYR A 128 1.25 6.31 0.69
N GLU A 129 0.53 6.49 1.81
CA GLU A 129 0.58 7.75 2.58
C GLU A 129 1.98 8.03 3.14
N SER A 130 2.78 6.98 3.37
CA SER A 130 4.20 7.08 3.73
C SER A 130 5.05 6.34 2.71
N GLN A 131 5.99 7.04 2.10
CA GLN A 131 6.94 6.41 1.18
C GLN A 131 7.84 5.42 1.90
N TYR A 132 8.24 5.71 3.14
CA TYR A 132 9.05 4.82 3.95
C TYR A 132 8.27 3.54 4.28
N TYR A 133 7.05 3.67 4.81
CA TYR A 133 6.23 2.51 5.13
C TYR A 133 5.98 1.66 3.87
N TYR A 134 5.55 2.28 2.77
CA TYR A 134 5.29 1.56 1.53
C TYR A 134 6.53 0.80 1.03
N ASN A 135 7.68 1.48 0.93
CA ASN A 135 8.88 0.89 0.30
C ASN A 135 9.65 -0.05 1.22
N GLN A 136 9.75 0.27 2.52
CA GLN A 136 10.66 -0.42 3.45
C GLN A 136 9.95 -1.45 4.34
N VAL A 137 8.63 -1.32 4.54
CA VAL A 137 7.87 -2.21 5.42
C VAL A 137 6.84 -3.00 4.61
N TYR A 138 5.96 -2.31 3.89
CA TYR A 138 4.82 -2.91 3.24
C TYR A 138 5.21 -3.74 2.01
N THR A 139 5.93 -3.15 1.05
CA THR A 139 6.33 -3.81 -0.20
C THR A 139 7.12 -5.10 0.04
N PRO A 140 8.16 -5.11 0.90
CA PRO A 140 8.93 -6.34 1.14
C PRO A 140 8.05 -7.50 1.63
N ILE A 141 7.11 -7.23 2.55
CA ILE A 141 6.27 -8.25 3.17
C ILE A 141 5.12 -8.67 2.27
N TYR A 142 4.36 -7.69 1.76
CA TYR A 142 3.05 -7.92 1.15
C TYR A 142 3.08 -8.00 -0.37
N ILE A 143 4.17 -7.55 -1.01
CA ILE A 143 4.32 -7.57 -2.47
C ILE A 143 5.46 -8.53 -2.83
N THR A 144 6.69 -8.20 -2.44
CA THR A 144 7.88 -8.98 -2.79
C THR A 144 7.83 -10.41 -2.27
N CYS A 145 7.61 -10.63 -0.97
CA CYS A 145 7.53 -11.98 -0.43
C CYS A 145 6.30 -12.75 -0.90
N ALA A 146 5.23 -12.03 -1.26
CA ALA A 146 4.06 -12.63 -1.86
C ALA A 146 4.32 -13.07 -3.30
N GLY A 147 5.36 -12.56 -3.97
CA GLY A 147 5.69 -12.89 -5.36
C GLY A 147 4.88 -12.07 -6.37
N TYR A 148 4.63 -10.80 -6.03
CA TYR A 148 4.05 -9.78 -6.89
C TYR A 148 5.10 -8.74 -7.29
#